data_AF-A0A355I6S5-F1
#
_entry.id   AF-A0A355I6S5-F1
#
_cell.length_a   1.000
_cell.length_b   1.000
_cell.length_c   1.000
_cell.angle_alpha   90.00
_cell.angle_beta   90.00
_cell.angle_gamma   90.00
#
_symmetry.space_group_name_H-M   'P 1'
#
loop_
_entity.id
_entity.type
_entity.pdbx_description
1 polymer ?
#
loop_
_entity_poly.entity_id
_entity_poly.type
_entity_poly.pdbx_seq_one_letter_code
_entity_poly.pdbx_strand_id
1 'polypeptide(L)'
;NCSLPMIYYYFNNKKELFDEIIKKDYFSLLTRQAKQLQTEDIVDFYTQYVYGMNQLSDYDKKVYRLGVKVYLSFDGDDELMKIMDEWEQSILPRHYQLVMPHLKGVQDGTVIVRTLVHLLENLIEQIVVKNRFLSEEEIREEIAIVLQRSGA
;
A
#
# COMPACT_ATOMS: atom_id res chain seq x y z
N ASN A 1 27.56 2.18 -2.91
CA ASN A 1 28.17 3.27 -3.71
C ASN A 1 28.35 2.79 -5.14
N CYS A 2 27.46 3.23 -6.04
CA CYS A 2 27.57 2.99 -7.48
C CYS A 2 27.88 4.34 -8.16
N SER A 3 28.72 4.35 -9.20
CA SER A 3 29.03 5.58 -9.91
C SER A 3 27.93 5.90 -10.93
N LEU A 4 27.67 7.19 -11.19
CA LEU A 4 26.73 7.62 -12.23
C LEU A 4 27.00 6.94 -13.60
N PRO A 5 28.25 6.81 -14.06
CA PRO A 5 28.57 6.10 -15.30
C PRO A 5 28.15 4.63 -15.31
N MET A 6 28.26 3.94 -14.17
CA MET A 6 27.80 2.55 -14.07
C MET A 6 26.28 2.43 -14.15
N ILE A 7 25.54 3.42 -13.67
CA ILE A 7 24.07 3.46 -13.83
C ILE A 7 23.71 3.66 -15.31
N TYR A 8 24.39 4.57 -16.02
CA TYR A 8 24.18 4.78 -17.46
C TYR A 8 24.61 3.59 -18.33
N TYR A 9 25.46 2.71 -17.82
CA TYR A 9 25.85 1.48 -18.52
C TYR A 9 24.72 0.44 -18.54
N TYR A 10 23.91 0.37 -17.48
CA TYR A 10 22.79 -0.57 -17.39
C TYR A 10 21.45 0.03 -17.82
N PHE A 11 21.30 1.35 -17.74
CA PHE A 11 20.08 2.06 -18.08
C PHE A 11 20.37 3.19 -19.05
N ASN A 12 19.68 3.21 -20.18
CA ASN A 12 19.91 4.23 -21.20
C ASN A 12 19.47 5.62 -20.73
N ASN A 13 18.53 5.70 -19.78
CA ASN A 13 18.02 6.95 -19.22
C ASN A 13 17.32 6.74 -17.87
N LYS A 14 16.98 7.86 -17.19
CA LYS A 14 16.24 7.87 -15.91
C LYS A 14 14.91 7.12 -16.00
N LYS A 15 14.24 7.17 -17.17
CA LYS A 15 12.93 6.53 -17.39
C LYS A 15 13.05 5.02 -17.21
N GLU A 16 13.98 4.36 -17.90
CA GLU A 16 14.17 2.90 -17.81
C GLU A 16 14.48 2.41 -16.39
N LEU A 17 15.28 3.17 -15.63
CA LEU A 17 15.57 2.85 -14.23
C LEU A 17 14.32 2.94 -13.35
N PHE A 18 13.51 3.99 -13.53
CA PHE A 18 12.25 4.12 -12.80
C PHE A 18 11.27 3.02 -13.19
N ASP A 19 11.21 2.69 -14.48
CA ASP A 19 10.39 1.63 -15.03
C ASP A 19 10.69 0.29 -14.35
N GLU A 20 11.97 -0.06 -14.20
CA GLU A 20 12.37 -1.30 -13.52
C GLU A 20 12.01 -1.28 -12.02
N ILE A 21 12.29 -0.17 -11.32
CA ILE A 21 12.00 -0.06 -9.88
C ILE A 21 10.49 -0.15 -9.62
N ILE A 22 9.65 0.51 -10.43
CA ILE A 22 8.20 0.47 -10.25
C ILE A 22 7.63 -0.89 -10.66
N LYS A 23 7.94 -1.36 -11.88
CA LYS A 23 7.36 -2.61 -12.40
C LYS A 23 7.81 -3.86 -11.63
N LYS A 24 9.02 -3.85 -11.06
CA LYS A 24 9.54 -5.00 -10.29
C LYS A 24 9.55 -4.75 -8.80
N ASP A 25 10.33 -3.80 -8.31
CA ASP A 25 10.62 -3.69 -6.88
C ASP A 25 9.40 -3.23 -6.08
N TYR A 26 8.66 -2.24 -6.58
CA TYR A 26 7.47 -1.71 -5.91
C TYR A 26 6.36 -2.78 -5.83
N PHE A 27 5.99 -3.41 -6.95
CA PHE A 27 4.97 -4.46 -6.91
C PHE A 27 5.42 -5.73 -6.17
N SER A 28 6.71 -6.07 -6.20
CA SER A 28 7.28 -7.15 -5.39
C SER A 28 7.17 -6.85 -3.89
N LEU A 29 7.47 -5.61 -3.48
CA LEU A 29 7.28 -5.13 -2.12
C LEU A 29 5.82 -5.27 -1.67
N LEU A 30 4.88 -4.76 -2.47
CA LEU A 30 3.44 -4.86 -2.16
C LEU A 30 2.99 -6.32 -2.03
N THR A 31 3.44 -7.18 -2.95
CA THR A 31 3.13 -8.63 -2.93
C THR A 31 3.71 -9.31 -1.69
N ARG A 32 4.92 -8.97 -1.28
CA ARG A 32 5.58 -9.52 -0.09
C ARG A 32 4.81 -9.15 1.18
N GLN A 33 4.38 -7.90 1.30
CA GLN A 33 3.59 -7.44 2.45
C GLN A 33 2.22 -8.13 2.51
N ALA A 34 1.57 -8.37 1.37
CA ALA A 34 0.27 -9.04 1.32
C ALA A 34 0.33 -10.56 1.65
N LYS A 35 1.46 -11.23 1.40
CA LYS A 35 1.60 -12.69 1.59
C LYS A 35 1.88 -13.12 3.04
N GLN A 36 2.24 -12.20 3.92
CA GLN A 36 2.73 -12.53 5.26
C GLN A 36 1.63 -12.75 6.31
N LEU A 37 0.35 -12.64 5.94
CA LEU A 37 -0.75 -12.59 6.89
C LEU A 37 -1.56 -13.89 6.85
N GLN A 38 -1.64 -14.54 8.01
CA GLN A 38 -2.51 -15.69 8.27
C GLN A 38 -3.32 -15.40 9.52
N THR A 39 -4.44 -14.68 9.36
CA THR A 39 -5.36 -14.41 10.46
C THR A 39 -6.79 -14.64 9.98
N GLU A 40 -7.63 -15.19 10.87
CA GLU A 40 -9.07 -15.36 10.61
C GLU A 40 -9.86 -14.09 10.95
N ASP A 41 -9.36 -13.27 11.87
CA ASP A 41 -9.94 -11.98 12.23
C ASP A 41 -9.46 -10.87 11.28
N ILE A 42 -10.43 -10.14 10.72
CA ILE A 42 -10.19 -9.11 9.71
C ILE A 42 -9.57 -7.84 10.31
N VAL A 43 -9.83 -7.53 11.58
CA VAL A 43 -9.21 -6.39 12.26
C VAL A 43 -7.74 -6.71 12.53
N ASP A 44 -7.44 -7.90 13.04
CA ASP A 44 -6.07 -8.40 13.22
C ASP A 44 -5.30 -8.41 11.90
N PHE A 45 -5.94 -8.87 10.82
CA PHE A 45 -5.35 -8.91 9.48
C PHE A 45 -4.80 -7.54 9.07
N TYR A 46 -5.66 -6.52 9.10
CA TYR A 46 -5.25 -5.17 8.68
C TYR A 46 -4.35 -4.48 9.70
N THR A 47 -4.53 -4.77 10.99
CA THR A 47 -3.64 -4.26 12.04
C THR A 47 -2.22 -4.73 11.78
N GLN A 48 -2.02 -6.03 11.58
CA GLN A 48 -0.71 -6.62 11.32
C GLN A 48 -0.15 -6.18 9.98
N TYR A 49 -0.99 -6.04 8.94
CA TYR A 49 -0.56 -5.50 7.65
C TYR A 49 0.07 -4.11 7.78
N VAL A 50 -0.63 -3.18 8.42
CA VAL A 50 -0.16 -1.80 8.59
C VAL A 50 1.02 -1.75 9.56
N TYR A 51 0.93 -2.46 10.68
CA TYR A 51 2.00 -2.48 11.67
C TYR A 51 3.31 -3.05 11.10
N GLY A 52 3.21 -4.05 10.22
CA GLY A 52 4.34 -4.62 9.47
C GLY A 52 5.09 -3.57 8.63
N MET A 53 4.43 -2.51 8.19
CA MET A 53 5.08 -1.42 7.45
C MET A 53 6.13 -0.67 8.27
N ASN A 54 6.02 -0.68 9.61
CA ASN A 54 7.05 -0.10 10.49
C ASN A 54 8.41 -0.81 10.30
N GLN A 55 8.40 -2.09 9.88
CA GLN A 55 9.56 -2.95 9.72
C GLN A 55 10.17 -2.90 8.31
N LEU A 56 9.65 -2.05 7.41
CA LEU A 56 10.26 -1.87 6.10
C LEU A 56 11.70 -1.38 6.23
N SER A 57 12.58 -2.00 5.44
CA SER A 57 13.97 -1.56 5.31
C SER A 57 14.04 -0.14 4.74
N ASP A 58 15.16 0.55 4.97
CA ASP A 58 15.38 1.88 4.37
C ASP A 58 15.31 1.86 2.84
N TYR A 59 15.69 0.74 2.22
CA TYR A 59 15.54 0.53 0.78
C TYR A 59 14.06 0.44 0.39
N ASP A 60 13.31 -0.45 1.03
CA ASP A 60 11.88 -0.65 0.74
C ASP A 60 11.08 0.65 0.95
N LYS A 61 11.40 1.43 2.00
CA LYS A 61 10.78 2.75 2.22
C LYS A 61 11.08 3.72 1.07
N LYS A 62 12.27 3.69 0.48
CA LYS A 62 12.61 4.52 -0.69
C LYS A 62 11.85 4.07 -1.94
N VAL A 63 11.78 2.76 -2.19
CA VAL A 63 11.00 2.19 -3.30
C VAL A 63 9.53 2.57 -3.17
N TYR A 64 8.94 2.43 -1.98
CA TYR A 64 7.55 2.79 -1.73
C TYR A 64 7.28 4.28 -1.98
N ARG A 65 8.13 5.17 -1.46
CA ARG A 65 8.03 6.62 -1.72
C ARG A 65 8.14 6.96 -3.20
N LEU A 66 8.93 6.19 -3.97
CA LEU A 66 9.01 6.36 -5.40
C LEU A 66 7.69 5.98 -6.08
N GLY A 67 7.08 4.86 -5.68
CA GLY A 67 5.75 4.46 -6.12
C GLY A 67 4.70 5.55 -5.88
N VAL A 68 4.68 6.14 -4.68
CA VAL A 68 3.77 7.26 -4.36
C VAL A 68 4.00 8.48 -5.27
N LYS A 69 5.26 8.81 -5.61
CA LYS A 69 5.54 9.92 -6.53
C LYS A 69 5.00 9.67 -7.94
N VAL A 70 5.13 8.43 -8.43
CA VAL A 70 4.61 8.03 -9.74
C VAL A 70 3.08 8.01 -9.73
N TYR A 71 2.49 7.47 -8.66
CA TYR A 71 1.04 7.51 -8.43
C TYR A 71 0.49 8.95 -8.47
N LEU A 72 1.16 9.88 -7.78
CA LEU A 72 0.82 11.30 -7.76
C LEU A 72 1.29 12.08 -9.01
N SER A 73 1.70 11.38 -10.07
CA SER A 73 2.05 11.95 -11.38
C SER A 73 3.23 12.94 -11.37
N PHE A 74 4.15 12.87 -10.40
CA PHE A 74 5.27 13.83 -10.29
C PHE A 74 6.39 13.63 -11.33
N ASP A 75 6.54 12.43 -11.88
CA ASP A 75 7.61 12.11 -12.85
C ASP A 75 7.11 11.97 -14.32
N GLY A 76 5.81 12.21 -14.57
CA GLY A 76 5.25 12.46 -15.92
C GLY A 76 5.40 11.33 -16.95
N ASP A 77 5.46 10.08 -16.51
CA ASP A 77 5.57 8.93 -17.40
C ASP A 77 4.19 8.27 -17.61
N ASP A 78 3.56 8.57 -18.75
CA ASP A 78 2.22 8.08 -19.10
C ASP A 78 2.07 6.55 -18.99
N GLU A 79 3.14 5.80 -19.29
CA GLU A 79 3.09 4.33 -19.22
C GLU A 79 3.03 3.85 -17.77
N LEU A 80 3.90 4.40 -16.92
CA LEU A 80 3.90 4.10 -15.49
C LEU A 80 2.63 4.59 -14.79
N MET A 81 2.14 5.78 -15.17
CA MET A 81 0.87 6.30 -14.67
C MET A 81 -0.29 5.38 -15.00
N LYS A 82 -0.35 4.86 -16.23
CA LYS A 82 -1.37 3.88 -16.63
C LYS A 82 -1.30 2.60 -15.81
N ILE A 83 -0.10 2.06 -15.58
CA ILE A 83 0.09 0.85 -14.76
C ILE A 83 -0.36 1.10 -13.31
N MET A 84 -0.05 2.26 -12.75
CA MET A 84 -0.47 2.64 -11.40
C MET A 84 -1.99 2.85 -11.32
N ASP A 85 -2.61 3.46 -12.32
CA ASP A 85 -4.08 3.62 -12.40
C ASP A 85 -4.80 2.27 -12.50
N GLU A 86 -4.32 1.35 -13.34
CA GLU A 86 -4.86 -0.01 -13.43
C GLU A 86 -4.74 -0.76 -12.10
N TRP A 87 -3.62 -0.57 -11.39
CA TRP A 87 -3.43 -1.13 -10.06
C TRP A 87 -4.37 -0.48 -9.03
N GLU A 88 -4.51 0.84 -9.01
CA GLU A 88 -5.41 1.60 -8.11
C GLU A 88 -6.86 1.12 -8.26
N GLN A 89 -7.34 0.98 -9.50
CA GLN A 89 -8.67 0.47 -9.82
C GLN A 89 -8.90 -0.96 -9.32
N SER A 90 -7.84 -1.73 -9.11
CA SER A 90 -7.91 -3.09 -8.58
C SER A 90 -7.92 -3.17 -7.06
N ILE A 91 -7.55 -2.10 -6.34
CA ILE A 91 -7.47 -2.07 -4.86
C ILE A 91 -8.85 -2.31 -4.25
N LEU A 92 -9.83 -1.46 -4.59
CA LEU A 92 -11.15 -1.51 -3.97
C LEU A 92 -11.87 -2.85 -4.20
N PRO A 93 -11.92 -3.42 -5.43
CA PRO A 93 -12.51 -4.74 -5.65
C PRO A 93 -11.87 -5.86 -4.84
N ARG A 94 -10.54 -5.86 -4.66
CA ARG A 94 -9.83 -6.88 -3.86
C ARG A 94 -10.20 -6.77 -2.38
N HIS A 95 -10.16 -5.57 -1.81
CA HIS A 95 -10.55 -5.36 -0.42
C HIS A 95 -12.04 -5.64 -0.19
N TYR A 96 -12.89 -5.36 -1.17
CA TYR A 96 -14.31 -5.73 -1.11
C TYR A 96 -14.48 -7.25 -0.97
N GLN A 97 -13.79 -8.04 -1.79
CA GLN A 97 -13.84 -9.50 -1.71
C GLN A 97 -13.33 -10.05 -0.36
N LEU A 98 -12.30 -9.42 0.20
CA LEU A 98 -11.73 -9.81 1.50
C LEU A 98 -12.63 -9.44 2.68
N VAL A 99 -13.21 -8.24 2.67
CA VAL A 99 -13.88 -7.65 3.85
C VAL A 99 -15.36 -8.00 3.91
N MET A 100 -16.06 -8.04 2.77
CA MET A 100 -17.50 -8.27 2.74
C MET A 100 -17.99 -9.54 3.46
N PRO A 101 -17.27 -10.68 3.42
CA PRO A 101 -17.64 -11.87 4.19
C PRO A 101 -17.73 -11.63 5.71
N HIS A 102 -17.01 -10.62 6.23
CA HIS A 102 -16.99 -10.23 7.64
C HIS A 102 -18.01 -9.14 7.99
N LEU A 103 -18.65 -8.51 7.00
CA LEU A 103 -19.66 -7.45 7.17
C LEU A 103 -21.11 -7.98 6.94
N LYS A 104 -21.41 -9.22 7.32
CA LYS A 104 -22.77 -9.77 7.12
C LYS A 104 -23.80 -9.05 7.99
N GLY A 105 -24.90 -8.62 7.38
CA GLY A 105 -26.01 -7.95 8.06
C GLY A 105 -25.85 -6.44 8.22
N VAL A 106 -24.78 -5.89 7.65
CA VAL A 106 -24.37 -4.48 7.74
C VAL A 106 -24.94 -3.71 6.55
N GLN A 107 -25.60 -2.57 6.80
CA GLN A 107 -25.95 -1.64 5.73
C GLN A 107 -24.68 -0.88 5.30
N ASP A 108 -24.57 -0.53 4.01
CA ASP A 108 -23.46 0.26 3.47
C ASP A 108 -22.06 -0.40 3.46
N GLY A 109 -21.98 -1.74 3.35
CA GLY A 109 -20.70 -2.49 3.27
C GLY A 109 -19.69 -1.92 2.27
N THR A 110 -20.12 -1.48 1.08
CA THR A 110 -19.24 -0.81 0.09
C THR A 110 -18.62 0.47 0.63
N VAL A 111 -19.38 1.28 1.38
CA VAL A 111 -18.87 2.53 1.98
C VAL A 111 -17.85 2.21 3.05
N ILE A 112 -18.08 1.19 3.87
CA ILE A 112 -17.15 0.73 4.90
C ILE A 112 -15.82 0.29 4.25
N VAL A 113 -15.87 -0.52 3.19
CA VAL A 113 -14.66 -0.96 2.48
C VAL A 113 -13.89 0.24 1.92
N ARG A 114 -14.58 1.21 1.29
CA ARG A 114 -13.90 2.41 0.77
C ARG A 114 -13.27 3.24 1.88
N THR A 115 -13.96 3.44 3.00
CA THR A 115 -13.44 4.15 4.17
C THR A 115 -12.23 3.44 4.76
N LEU A 116 -12.27 2.10 4.83
CA LEU A 116 -11.13 1.30 5.26
C LEU A 116 -9.93 1.50 4.33
N VAL A 117 -10.11 1.44 3.01
CA VAL A 117 -9.01 1.63 2.05
C VAL A 117 -8.35 3.00 2.24
N HIS A 118 -9.13 4.08 2.38
CA HIS A 118 -8.58 5.42 2.63
C HIS A 118 -7.81 5.50 3.96
N LEU A 119 -8.33 4.85 5.01
CA LEU A 119 -7.64 4.77 6.31
C LEU A 119 -6.30 4.04 6.17
N LEU A 120 -6.29 2.88 5.52
CA LEU A 120 -5.09 2.08 5.29
C LEU A 120 -4.04 2.88 4.51
N GLU A 121 -4.44 3.54 3.43
CA GLU A 121 -3.56 4.41 2.65
C GLU A 121 -2.91 5.48 3.54
N ASN A 122 -3.71 6.18 4.35
CA ASN A 122 -3.19 7.20 5.26
C ASN A 122 -2.20 6.62 6.27
N LEU A 123 -2.55 5.54 6.96
CA LEU A 123 -1.68 4.93 7.98
C LEU A 123 -0.35 4.49 7.36
N ILE A 124 -0.36 3.89 6.18
CA ILE A 124 0.84 3.46 5.48
C ILE A 124 1.68 4.67 5.05
N GLU A 125 1.07 5.74 4.55
CA GLU A 125 1.78 6.98 4.23
C GLU A 125 2.42 7.63 5.47
N GLN A 126 1.75 7.63 6.62
CA GLN A 126 2.32 8.13 7.88
C GLN A 126 3.60 7.36 8.22
N ILE A 127 3.55 6.04 8.10
CA ILE A 127 4.69 5.17 8.42
C ILE A 127 5.82 5.34 7.40
N VAL A 128 5.49 5.16 6.12
CA VAL A 128 6.49 5.00 5.07
C VAL A 128 6.93 6.35 4.50
N VAL A 129 5.99 7.21 4.13
CA VAL A 129 6.30 8.50 3.48
C VAL A 129 6.77 9.52 4.52
N LYS A 130 6.01 9.68 5.62
CA LYS A 130 6.33 10.64 6.68
C LYS A 130 7.33 10.11 7.70
N ASN A 131 7.75 8.85 7.57
CA ASN A 131 8.74 8.20 8.41
C ASN A 131 8.37 8.23 9.91
N ARG A 132 7.10 8.07 10.22
CA ARG A 132 6.59 7.98 11.59
C ARG A 132 6.56 6.53 12.04
N PHE A 133 6.63 6.32 13.34
CA PHE A 133 6.27 5.04 13.93
C PHE A 133 4.82 5.15 14.40
N LEU A 134 4.00 4.15 14.06
CA LEU A 134 2.65 4.00 14.61
C LEU A 134 2.61 2.74 15.47
N SER A 135 2.07 2.84 16.67
CA SER A 135 1.93 1.68 17.54
C SER A 135 0.83 0.73 17.04
N GLU A 136 0.96 -0.55 17.37
CA GLU A 136 -0.04 -1.56 17.01
C GLU A 136 -1.42 -1.25 17.62
N GLU A 137 -1.43 -0.68 18.83
CA GLU A 137 -2.65 -0.26 19.55
C GLU A 137 -3.39 0.86 18.80
N GLU A 138 -2.71 1.95 18.44
CA GLU A 138 -3.30 3.06 17.67
C GLU A 138 -3.86 2.58 16.33
N ILE A 139 -3.09 1.77 15.59
CA ILE A 139 -3.52 1.20 14.31
C ILE A 139 -4.79 0.36 14.50
N ARG A 140 -4.78 -0.52 15.51
CA ARG A 140 -5.88 -1.42 15.80
C ARG A 140 -7.15 -0.66 16.13
N GLU A 141 -7.06 0.37 16.97
CA GLU A 141 -8.19 1.18 17.40
C GLU A 141 -8.91 1.81 16.20
N GLU A 142 -8.17 2.47 15.31
CA GLU A 142 -8.74 3.12 14.13
C GLU A 142 -9.40 2.11 13.17
N ILE A 143 -8.74 0.98 12.90
CA ILE A 143 -9.28 -0.08 12.02
C ILE A 143 -10.54 -0.71 12.65
N ALA A 144 -10.50 -0.98 13.97
CA ALA A 144 -11.63 -1.56 14.67
C ALA A 144 -12.85 -0.64 14.62
N ILE A 145 -12.69 0.67 14.75
CA ILE A 145 -13.81 1.63 14.65
C ILE A 145 -14.51 1.54 13.29
N VAL A 146 -13.73 1.44 12.20
CA VAL A 146 -14.28 1.33 10.84
C VAL A 146 -15.01 -0.01 10.63
N LEU A 147 -14.50 -1.10 11.20
CA LEU A 147 -15.03 -2.45 10.95
C LEU A 147 -16.09 -2.92 11.97
N GLN A 148 -16.07 -2.43 13.22
CA GLN A 148 -16.97 -2.88 14.30
C GLN A 148 -18.32 -2.14 14.36
N ARG A 149 -18.44 -0.89 13.87
CA ARG A 149 -19.68 -0.09 13.98
C ARG A 149 -20.77 -0.41 12.95
N SER A 150 -20.72 -1.61 12.42
CA SER A 150 -21.50 -2.05 11.28
C SER A 150 -22.92 -2.54 11.63
N GLY A 151 -23.31 -2.47 12.90
CA GLY A 151 -24.67 -2.75 13.35
C GLY A 151 -25.03 -1.91 14.56
N ALA A 152 -25.73 -0.79 14.32
CA ALA A 152 -26.57 -0.10 15.30
C ALA A 152 -27.91 0.19 14.64
#